data_AF-A0A833FGQ6-F1
#
_entry.id   AF-A0A833FGQ6-F1
#
_cell.length_a   1.000
_cell.length_b   1.000
_cell.length_c   1.000
_cell.angle_alpha   90.00
_cell.angle_beta   90.00
_cell.angle_gamma   90.00
#
_symmetry.space_group_name_H-M   'P 1'
#
loop_
_entity.id
_entity.type
_entity.pdbx_description
1 polymer ?
#
loop_
_entity_poly.entity_id
_entity_poly.type
_entity_poly.pdbx_seq_one_letter_code
_entity_poly.pdbx_strand_id
1 'polypeptide(L)'
;MSKVVIPMKLLNRLYTEEKLSTWEIAKKLGCSQDTVVRRLHAYQIPVRSRRKKLPEDELAHLYLEAGLGVKQLAVRYKCSHTTVAARLHEMGVLVSKKADYKEPSALTQQRIVTLYNSGQSAGWVAQHLHMSRWTVLKTLRDKGIFIRHSNKRVYLNVKELAYLYEQRHMSTTELAALYDVKPATVAERLKEEGVRLRGNHLELNMFDVCVRYQQGLSPMQIAADLGCSYSAVRRRLDSWQGYKKRS
;
A
#
# COMPACT_ATOMS: atom_id res chain seq x y z
N MET A 1 14.35 -25.64 -15.64
CA MET A 1 13.12 -25.96 -14.87
C MET A 1 12.54 -27.25 -15.43
N SER A 2 12.34 -28.25 -14.57
CA SER A 2 11.77 -29.56 -14.93
C SER A 2 10.36 -29.40 -15.51
N LYS A 3 10.10 -30.03 -16.67
CA LYS A 3 8.76 -30.09 -17.25
C LYS A 3 7.89 -30.94 -16.33
N VAL A 4 7.01 -30.32 -15.55
CA VAL A 4 5.99 -31.06 -14.78
C VAL A 4 5.06 -31.75 -15.78
N VAL A 5 5.06 -33.08 -15.77
CA VAL A 5 4.16 -33.90 -16.57
C VAL A 5 2.95 -34.23 -15.70
N ILE A 6 1.78 -33.74 -16.10
CA ILE A 6 0.51 -34.06 -15.44
C ILE A 6 -0.23 -35.05 -16.36
N PRO A 7 -0.40 -36.33 -15.97
CA PRO A 7 -1.12 -37.30 -16.77
C PRO A 7 -2.58 -36.89 -17.03
N MET A 8 -3.07 -37.10 -18.26
CA MET A 8 -4.43 -36.72 -18.66
C MET A 8 -5.52 -37.30 -17.74
N LYS A 9 -5.44 -38.61 -17.42
CA LYS A 9 -6.41 -39.28 -16.54
C LYS A 9 -6.45 -38.67 -15.14
N LEU A 10 -5.28 -38.28 -14.61
CA LEU A 10 -5.19 -37.62 -13.31
C LEU A 10 -5.81 -36.22 -13.37
N LEU A 11 -5.46 -35.44 -14.40
CA LEU A 11 -5.99 -34.08 -14.57
C LEU A 11 -7.51 -34.08 -14.76
N ASN A 12 -8.05 -35.01 -15.55
CA ASN A 12 -9.49 -35.14 -15.77
C ASN A 12 -10.24 -35.51 -14.49
N ARG A 13 -9.72 -36.48 -13.72
CA ARG A 13 -10.32 -36.84 -12.42
C ARG A 13 -10.33 -35.65 -11.46
N LEU A 14 -9.19 -34.99 -11.26
CA LEU A 14 -9.08 -33.86 -10.33
C LEU A 14 -9.97 -32.67 -10.74
N TYR A 15 -10.03 -32.36 -12.04
CA TYR A 15 -10.71 -31.16 -12.53
C TYR A 15 -12.20 -31.36 -12.80
N THR A 16 -12.58 -32.50 -13.35
CA THR A 16 -13.93 -32.78 -13.87
C THR A 16 -14.75 -33.57 -12.86
N GLU A 17 -14.17 -34.63 -12.26
CA GLU A 17 -14.86 -35.50 -11.29
C GLU A 17 -14.82 -34.89 -9.87
N GLU A 18 -13.63 -34.57 -9.35
CA GLU A 18 -13.43 -33.96 -8.03
C GLU A 18 -13.73 -32.44 -8.01
N LYS A 19 -13.97 -31.83 -9.18
CA LYS A 19 -14.31 -30.41 -9.38
C LYS A 19 -13.30 -29.39 -8.81
N LEU A 20 -12.07 -29.79 -8.48
CA LEU A 20 -11.04 -28.91 -7.95
C LEU A 20 -10.69 -27.78 -8.93
N SER A 21 -10.47 -26.58 -8.41
CA SER A 21 -10.01 -25.44 -9.20
C SER A 21 -8.58 -25.66 -9.72
N THR A 22 -8.22 -24.98 -10.81
CA THR A 22 -6.85 -25.07 -11.36
C THR A 22 -5.77 -24.64 -10.35
N TRP A 23 -6.12 -23.80 -9.37
CA TRP A 23 -5.22 -23.40 -8.30
C TRP A 23 -5.03 -24.50 -7.25
N GLU A 24 -6.12 -25.16 -6.82
CA GLU A 24 -6.04 -26.29 -5.89
C GLU A 24 -5.26 -27.46 -6.50
N ILE A 25 -5.48 -27.75 -7.78
CA ILE A 25 -4.71 -28.76 -8.52
C ILE A 25 -3.23 -28.38 -8.58
N ALA A 26 -2.92 -27.11 -8.89
CA ALA A 26 -1.55 -26.62 -8.94
C ALA A 26 -0.83 -26.76 -7.58
N LYS A 27 -1.52 -26.40 -6.49
CA LYS A 27 -1.03 -26.57 -5.11
C LYS A 27 -0.82 -28.05 -4.76
N LYS A 28 -1.78 -28.92 -5.10
CA LYS A 28 -1.72 -30.37 -4.85
C LYS A 28 -0.58 -31.06 -5.60
N LEU A 29 -0.23 -30.57 -6.79
CA LEU A 29 0.80 -31.14 -7.67
C LEU A 29 2.14 -30.39 -7.62
N GLY A 30 2.28 -29.37 -6.76
CA GLY A 30 3.52 -28.60 -6.63
C GLY A 30 3.95 -27.87 -7.92
N CYS A 31 2.99 -27.38 -8.71
CA CYS A 31 3.26 -26.69 -9.98
C CYS A 31 2.54 -25.35 -10.09
N SER A 32 2.78 -24.59 -11.17
CA SER A 32 2.08 -23.33 -11.39
C SER A 32 0.67 -23.55 -11.95
N GLN A 33 -0.26 -22.64 -11.62
CA GLN A 33 -1.62 -22.66 -12.16
C GLN A 33 -1.64 -22.65 -13.70
N ASP A 34 -0.74 -21.89 -14.34
CA ASP A 34 -0.60 -21.85 -15.79
C ASP A 34 -0.23 -23.21 -16.38
N THR A 35 0.57 -24.00 -15.65
CA THR A 35 0.92 -25.36 -16.10
C THR A 35 -0.33 -26.24 -16.16
N VAL A 36 -1.21 -26.15 -15.18
CA VAL A 36 -2.48 -26.87 -15.16
C VAL A 36 -3.38 -26.41 -16.32
N VAL A 37 -3.53 -25.10 -16.53
CA VAL A 37 -4.35 -24.54 -17.62
C VAL A 37 -3.83 -24.97 -18.99
N ARG A 38 -2.51 -24.89 -19.23
CA ARG A 38 -1.91 -25.35 -20.49
C ARG A 38 -2.18 -26.84 -20.74
N ARG A 39 -2.14 -27.68 -19.71
CA ARG A 39 -2.44 -29.11 -19.83
C ARG A 39 -3.91 -29.38 -20.09
N LEU A 40 -4.83 -28.62 -19.47
CA LEU A 40 -6.26 -28.70 -19.80
C LEU A 40 -6.49 -28.41 -21.29
N HIS A 41 -5.86 -27.36 -21.83
CA HIS A 41 -5.94 -27.04 -23.26
C HIS A 41 -5.32 -28.13 -24.14
N ALA A 42 -4.12 -28.62 -23.79
CA ALA A 42 -3.42 -29.65 -24.55
C ALA A 42 -4.18 -30.98 -24.62
N TYR A 43 -4.94 -31.32 -23.58
CA TYR A 43 -5.81 -32.50 -23.53
C TYR A 43 -7.24 -32.21 -23.96
N GLN A 44 -7.53 -31.00 -24.46
CA GLN A 44 -8.86 -30.58 -24.90
C GLN A 44 -9.95 -30.72 -23.82
N ILE A 45 -9.58 -30.62 -22.55
CA ILE A 45 -10.52 -30.62 -21.43
C ILE A 45 -11.12 -29.19 -21.32
N PRO A 46 -12.44 -29.02 -21.45
CA PRO A 46 -13.06 -27.70 -21.45
C PRO A 46 -12.79 -26.94 -20.15
N VAL A 47 -12.16 -25.76 -20.25
CA VAL A 47 -11.88 -24.93 -19.09
C VAL A 47 -13.17 -24.24 -18.64
N ARG A 48 -13.57 -24.51 -17.40
CA ARG A 48 -14.69 -23.85 -16.72
C ARG A 48 -14.46 -22.34 -16.71
N SER A 49 -15.34 -21.60 -17.36
CA SER A 49 -15.29 -20.14 -17.35
C SER A 49 -15.58 -19.61 -15.95
N ARG A 50 -14.74 -18.68 -15.48
CA ARG A 50 -15.01 -17.88 -14.27
C ARG A 50 -15.86 -16.66 -14.58
N ARG A 51 -16.28 -16.47 -15.83
CA ARG A 51 -17.08 -15.31 -16.27
C ARG A 51 -18.45 -15.39 -15.60
N LYS A 52 -18.71 -14.45 -14.69
CA LYS A 52 -20.04 -14.31 -14.08
C LYS A 52 -21.06 -13.97 -15.17
N LYS A 53 -22.16 -14.73 -15.20
CA LYS A 53 -23.32 -14.41 -16.03
C LYS A 53 -24.06 -13.24 -15.39
N LEU A 54 -24.19 -12.14 -16.14
CA LEU A 54 -24.96 -10.97 -15.77
C LEU A 54 -26.13 -10.86 -16.76
N PRO A 55 -27.33 -10.43 -16.33
CA PRO A 55 -28.41 -10.15 -17.26
C PRO A 55 -28.05 -8.90 -18.08
N GLU A 56 -27.53 -9.10 -19.28
CA GLU A 56 -26.94 -8.02 -20.10
C GLU A 56 -27.97 -6.95 -20.45
N ASP A 57 -29.19 -7.33 -20.84
CA ASP A 57 -30.27 -6.39 -21.18
C ASP A 57 -30.70 -5.52 -19.99
N GLU A 58 -30.95 -6.13 -18.83
CA GLU A 58 -31.28 -5.39 -17.59
C GLU A 58 -30.12 -4.48 -17.19
N LEU A 59 -28.88 -4.97 -17.32
CA LEU A 59 -27.68 -4.21 -16.97
C LEU A 59 -27.54 -2.95 -17.83
N ALA A 60 -27.75 -3.05 -19.15
CA ALA A 60 -27.72 -1.90 -20.05
C ALA A 60 -28.88 -0.95 -19.79
N HIS A 61 -30.10 -1.46 -19.59
CA HIS A 61 -31.26 -0.63 -19.25
C HIS A 61 -31.04 0.17 -17.95
N LEU A 62 -30.55 -0.48 -16.90
CA LEU A 62 -30.27 0.20 -15.63
C LEU A 62 -29.15 1.25 -15.75
N TYR A 63 -28.20 1.02 -16.66
CA TYR A 63 -27.11 1.96 -16.91
C TYR A 63 -27.55 3.18 -17.74
N LEU A 64 -28.28 2.96 -18.83
CA LEU A 64 -28.69 4.00 -19.78
C LEU A 64 -29.93 4.77 -19.34
N GLU A 65 -30.99 4.05 -18.95
CA GLU A 65 -32.31 4.65 -18.68
C GLU A 65 -32.46 5.05 -17.22
N ALA A 66 -32.06 4.18 -16.29
CA ALA A 66 -32.17 4.45 -14.86
C ALA A 66 -30.97 5.23 -14.29
N GLY A 67 -29.90 5.43 -15.08
CA GLY A 67 -28.73 6.23 -14.70
C GLY A 67 -27.86 5.66 -13.57
N LEU A 68 -27.94 4.34 -13.29
CA LEU A 68 -27.12 3.72 -12.25
C LEU A 68 -25.65 3.67 -12.68
N GLY A 69 -24.76 4.14 -11.81
CA GLY A 69 -23.33 4.07 -12.04
C GLY A 69 -22.76 2.65 -11.93
N VAL A 70 -21.65 2.38 -12.62
CA VAL A 70 -20.93 1.09 -12.64
C VAL A 70 -20.70 0.51 -11.22
N LYS A 71 -20.36 1.36 -10.24
CA LYS A 71 -20.13 0.92 -8.85
C LYS A 71 -21.43 0.46 -8.17
N GLN A 72 -22.55 1.15 -8.39
CA GLN A 72 -23.85 0.78 -7.82
C GLN A 72 -24.33 -0.54 -8.43
N LEU A 73 -24.19 -0.69 -9.75
CA LEU A 73 -24.48 -1.94 -10.46
C LEU A 73 -23.60 -3.09 -9.93
N ALA A 74 -22.32 -2.85 -9.66
CA ALA A 74 -21.42 -3.86 -9.11
C ALA A 74 -21.86 -4.36 -7.73
N VAL A 75 -22.32 -3.46 -6.86
CA VAL A 75 -22.91 -3.84 -5.56
C VAL A 75 -24.19 -4.66 -5.77
N ARG A 76 -25.11 -4.19 -6.62
CA ARG A 76 -26.38 -4.87 -6.95
C ARG A 76 -26.13 -6.30 -7.44
N TYR A 77 -25.21 -6.47 -8.37
CA TYR A 77 -24.87 -7.76 -8.96
C TYR A 77 -23.80 -8.52 -8.18
N LYS A 78 -23.37 -8.06 -7.00
CA LYS A 78 -22.35 -8.72 -6.14
C LYS A 78 -21.11 -9.14 -6.94
N CYS A 79 -20.53 -8.22 -7.69
CA CYS A 79 -19.31 -8.45 -8.49
C CYS A 79 -18.40 -7.21 -8.47
N SER A 80 -17.22 -7.30 -9.09
CA SER A 80 -16.34 -6.15 -9.21
C SER A 80 -16.91 -5.12 -10.18
N HIS A 81 -16.68 -3.84 -9.91
CA HIS A 81 -16.95 -2.74 -10.85
C HIS A 81 -16.24 -2.93 -12.18
N THR A 82 -15.08 -3.59 -12.20
CA THR A 82 -14.39 -3.96 -13.45
C THR A 82 -15.15 -5.00 -14.26
N THR A 83 -15.86 -5.93 -13.62
CA THR A 83 -16.71 -6.93 -14.30
C THR A 83 -17.89 -6.26 -14.98
N VAL A 84 -18.55 -5.33 -14.28
CA VAL A 84 -19.65 -4.54 -14.84
C VAL A 84 -19.15 -3.66 -15.99
N ALA A 85 -18.07 -2.91 -15.78
CA ALA A 85 -17.50 -2.05 -16.81
C ALA A 85 -17.11 -2.83 -18.06
N ALA A 86 -16.45 -3.98 -17.91
CA ALA A 86 -16.10 -4.84 -19.03
C ALA A 86 -17.35 -5.28 -19.81
N ARG A 87 -18.44 -5.65 -19.11
CA ARG A 87 -19.68 -6.06 -19.77
C ARG A 87 -20.34 -4.90 -20.51
N LEU A 88 -20.42 -3.73 -19.90
CA LEU A 88 -20.95 -2.52 -20.56
C LEU A 88 -20.06 -2.08 -21.74
N HIS A 89 -18.75 -2.31 -21.70
CA HIS A 89 -17.85 -2.08 -22.83
C HIS A 89 -18.07 -3.07 -23.98
N GLU A 90 -18.22 -4.37 -23.67
CA GLU A 90 -18.53 -5.42 -24.66
C GLU A 90 -19.86 -5.13 -25.37
N MET A 91 -20.83 -4.54 -24.65
CA MET A 91 -22.11 -4.08 -25.19
C MET A 91 -22.04 -2.73 -25.90
N GLY A 92 -20.89 -2.03 -25.87
CA GLY A 92 -20.70 -0.72 -26.49
C GLY A 92 -21.40 0.47 -25.79
N VAL A 93 -22.07 0.24 -24.65
CA VAL A 93 -22.83 1.29 -23.93
C VAL A 93 -21.97 2.12 -22.99
N LEU A 94 -20.86 1.55 -22.50
CA LEU A 94 -19.85 2.30 -21.75
C LEU A 94 -18.72 2.67 -22.71
N VAL A 95 -18.51 3.97 -22.91
CA VAL A 95 -17.37 4.46 -23.68
C VAL A 95 -16.18 4.66 -22.75
N SER A 96 -15.04 4.07 -23.11
CA SER A 96 -13.80 4.35 -22.41
C SER A 96 -13.34 5.74 -22.81
N LYS A 97 -13.46 6.73 -21.92
CA LYS A 97 -12.74 8.00 -22.12
C LYS A 97 -11.26 7.66 -22.02
N LYS A 98 -10.55 7.59 -23.15
CA LYS A 98 -9.10 7.73 -23.13
C LYS A 98 -8.83 9.07 -22.49
N ALA A 99 -8.12 9.07 -21.36
CA ALA A 99 -7.57 10.31 -20.86
C ALA A 99 -6.55 10.74 -21.90
N ASP A 100 -6.93 11.67 -22.79
CA ASP A 100 -5.99 12.26 -23.73
C ASP A 100 -4.95 13.01 -22.92
N TYR A 101 -3.82 12.34 -22.70
CA TYR A 101 -2.68 12.99 -22.10
C TYR A 101 -2.26 14.13 -23.03
N LYS A 102 -2.47 15.36 -22.58
CA LYS A 102 -1.96 16.54 -23.25
C LYS A 102 -0.59 16.87 -22.69
N GLU A 103 0.43 16.76 -23.56
CA GLU A 103 1.78 17.15 -23.20
C GLU A 103 1.83 18.64 -22.84
N PRO A 104 2.50 19.04 -21.74
CA PRO A 104 2.63 20.44 -21.40
C PRO A 104 3.35 21.20 -22.52
N SER A 105 2.93 22.43 -22.81
CA SER A 105 3.60 23.30 -23.77
C SER A 105 5.06 23.56 -23.38
N ALA A 106 5.92 23.90 -24.34
CA ALA A 106 7.33 24.17 -24.09
C ALA A 106 7.56 25.20 -22.96
N LEU A 107 6.74 26.26 -22.92
CA LEU A 107 6.76 27.27 -21.85
C LEU A 107 6.43 26.66 -20.48
N THR A 108 5.39 25.82 -20.41
CA THR A 108 5.02 25.13 -19.16
C THR A 108 6.10 24.14 -18.74
N GLN A 109 6.74 23.44 -19.68
CA GLN A 109 7.88 22.58 -19.38
C GLN A 109 9.03 23.38 -18.77
N GLN A 110 9.38 24.54 -19.33
CA GLN A 110 10.38 25.43 -18.76
C GLN A 110 9.99 25.89 -17.34
N ARG A 111 8.74 26.28 -17.12
CA ARG A 111 8.24 26.64 -15.77
C ARG A 111 8.37 25.48 -14.78
N ILE A 112 8.05 24.25 -15.19
CA ILE A 112 8.24 23.05 -14.39
C ILE A 112 9.71 22.91 -13.96
N VAL A 113 10.64 23.05 -14.92
CA VAL A 113 12.08 22.95 -14.68
C VAL A 113 12.56 24.06 -13.73
N THR A 114 12.21 25.31 -13.99
CA THR A 114 12.63 26.46 -13.19
C THR A 114 12.13 26.36 -11.75
N LEU A 115 10.84 26.09 -11.55
CA LEU A 115 10.25 25.95 -10.21
C LEU A 115 10.83 24.75 -9.47
N TYR A 116 11.11 23.65 -10.17
CA TYR A 116 11.75 22.50 -9.54
C TYR A 116 13.19 22.84 -9.13
N ASN A 117 13.98 23.46 -10.00
CA ASN A 117 15.38 23.79 -9.71
C ASN A 117 15.53 24.87 -8.62
N SER A 118 14.53 25.75 -8.42
CA SER A 118 14.51 26.69 -7.29
C SER A 118 14.22 26.05 -5.93
N GLY A 119 14.09 24.72 -5.87
CA GLY A 119 13.95 23.96 -4.62
C GLY A 119 12.53 23.43 -4.36
N GLN A 120 11.53 23.83 -5.14
CA GLN A 120 10.16 23.36 -4.93
C GLN A 120 10.02 21.86 -5.20
N SER A 121 9.14 21.19 -4.43
CA SER A 121 8.89 19.76 -4.64
C SER A 121 8.07 19.53 -5.91
N ALA A 122 8.23 18.36 -6.56
CA ALA A 122 7.39 18.02 -7.72
C ALA A 122 5.88 17.95 -7.38
N GLY A 123 5.51 17.79 -6.10
CA GLY A 123 4.12 17.85 -5.65
C GLY A 123 3.61 19.28 -5.59
N TRP A 124 4.44 20.19 -5.05
CA TRP A 124 4.14 21.62 -5.03
C TRP A 124 4.00 22.18 -6.45
N VAL A 125 4.96 21.86 -7.34
CA VAL A 125 4.93 22.29 -8.76
C VAL A 125 3.67 21.80 -9.45
N ALA A 126 3.25 20.56 -9.18
CA ALA A 126 2.03 19.99 -9.74
C ALA A 126 0.78 20.75 -9.29
N GLN A 127 0.65 21.03 -8.00
CA GLN A 127 -0.46 21.82 -7.46
C GLN A 127 -0.48 23.25 -8.02
N HIS A 128 0.68 23.91 -8.02
CA HIS A 128 0.83 25.29 -8.47
C HIS A 128 0.54 25.47 -9.97
N LEU A 129 0.82 24.47 -10.79
CA LEU A 129 0.54 24.49 -12.23
C LEU A 129 -0.76 23.77 -12.61
N HIS A 130 -1.56 23.34 -11.63
CA HIS A 130 -2.80 22.57 -11.83
C HIS A 130 -2.61 21.32 -12.71
N MET A 131 -1.53 20.58 -12.47
CA MET A 131 -1.20 19.36 -13.19
C MET A 131 -1.10 18.17 -12.24
N SER A 132 -1.09 16.96 -12.80
CA SER A 132 -0.76 15.78 -12.02
C SER A 132 0.73 15.78 -11.65
N ARG A 133 1.06 15.26 -10.46
CA ARG A 133 2.46 15.01 -10.06
C ARG A 133 3.19 14.13 -11.07
N TRP A 134 2.49 13.17 -11.68
CA TRP A 134 3.06 12.31 -12.70
C TRP A 134 3.51 13.11 -13.92
N THR A 135 2.71 14.06 -14.40
CA THR A 135 3.06 14.93 -15.53
C THR A 135 4.35 15.70 -15.25
N VAL A 136 4.46 16.31 -14.07
CA VAL A 136 5.68 17.01 -13.64
C VAL A 136 6.89 16.07 -13.64
N LEU A 137 6.77 14.90 -13.00
CA LEU A 137 7.86 13.92 -12.93
C LEU A 137 8.23 13.33 -14.29
N LYS A 138 7.27 13.21 -15.22
CA LYS A 138 7.53 12.80 -16.60
C LYS A 138 8.33 13.89 -17.31
N THR A 139 7.85 15.13 -17.32
CA THR A 139 8.55 16.27 -17.94
C THR A 139 9.99 16.41 -17.42
N LEU A 140 10.21 16.29 -16.11
CA LEU A 140 11.56 16.36 -15.53
C LEU A 140 12.45 15.22 -16.05
N ARG A 141 11.94 13.99 -16.15
CA ARG A 141 12.67 12.84 -16.70
C ARG A 141 13.00 13.04 -18.18
N ASP A 142 12.03 13.51 -18.97
CA ASP A 142 12.20 13.73 -20.41
C ASP A 142 13.22 14.86 -20.69
N LYS A 143 13.34 15.83 -19.78
CA LYS A 143 14.39 16.87 -19.81
C LYS A 143 15.71 16.46 -19.16
N GLY A 144 15.85 15.20 -18.72
CA GLY A 144 17.07 14.69 -18.11
C GLY A 144 17.38 15.24 -16.70
N ILE A 145 16.39 15.81 -16.00
CA ILE A 145 16.58 16.38 -14.67
C ILE A 145 16.52 15.28 -13.61
N PHE A 146 17.53 15.24 -12.74
CA PHE A 146 17.59 14.31 -11.63
C PHE A 146 16.46 14.55 -10.62
N ILE A 147 15.69 13.50 -10.33
CA ILE A 147 14.58 13.57 -9.37
C ILE A 147 15.13 13.44 -7.95
N ARG A 148 15.26 14.58 -7.24
CA ARG A 148 15.79 14.71 -5.88
C ARG A 148 15.20 13.72 -4.87
N HIS A 149 13.91 13.44 -4.97
CA HIS A 149 13.18 12.57 -4.04
C HIS A 149 12.36 11.56 -4.83
N SER A 150 13.05 10.61 -5.46
CA SER A 150 12.37 9.49 -6.11
C SER A 150 11.62 8.66 -5.07
N ASN A 151 10.40 8.21 -5.36
CA ASN A 151 9.68 7.24 -4.51
C ASN A 151 10.29 5.83 -4.64
N LYS A 152 11.54 5.69 -5.09
CA LYS A 152 12.17 4.39 -5.23
C LYS A 152 12.37 3.81 -3.84
N ARG A 153 11.86 2.59 -3.66
CA ARG A 153 11.94 1.87 -2.40
C ARG A 153 13.41 1.58 -2.07
N VAL A 154 13.91 2.12 -0.98
CA VAL A 154 15.27 1.82 -0.46
C VAL A 154 15.30 0.37 0.00
N TYR A 155 16.25 -0.45 -0.42
CA TYR A 155 16.35 -1.82 0.10
C TYR A 155 16.77 -1.80 1.57
N LEU A 156 16.07 -2.56 2.41
CA LEU A 156 16.40 -2.72 3.83
C LEU A 156 16.24 -4.20 4.18
N ASN A 157 17.17 -4.76 4.95
CA ASN A 157 17.09 -6.14 5.42
C ASN A 157 16.01 -6.24 6.52
N VAL A 158 14.82 -6.69 6.15
CA VAL A 158 13.68 -6.60 7.07
C VAL A 158 13.76 -7.62 8.22
N LYS A 159 14.39 -8.78 7.99
CA LYS A 159 14.63 -9.77 9.05
C LYS A 159 15.52 -9.22 10.15
N GLU A 160 16.58 -8.51 9.75
CA GLU A 160 17.50 -7.85 10.67
C GLU A 160 16.83 -6.69 11.40
N LEU A 161 16.07 -5.85 10.69
CA LEU A 161 15.26 -4.80 11.30
C LEU A 161 14.30 -5.35 12.37
N ALA A 162 13.60 -6.45 12.09
CA ALA A 162 12.70 -7.10 13.03
C ALA A 162 13.48 -7.62 14.26
N TYR A 163 14.61 -8.31 14.04
CA TYR A 163 15.47 -8.79 15.13
C TYR A 163 15.96 -7.64 16.03
N LEU A 164 16.50 -6.56 15.46
CA LEU A 164 17.00 -5.41 16.22
C LEU A 164 15.86 -4.70 16.97
N TYR A 165 14.68 -4.64 16.37
CA TYR A 165 13.50 -4.03 16.98
C TYR A 165 12.94 -4.83 18.16
N GLU A 166 12.82 -6.16 18.00
CA GLU A 166 12.19 -7.05 18.98
C GLU A 166 13.15 -7.51 20.06
N GLN A 167 14.35 -7.96 19.67
CA GLN A 167 15.32 -8.61 20.57
C GLN A 167 16.32 -7.62 21.17
N ARG A 168 16.71 -6.59 20.41
CA ARG A 168 17.62 -5.53 20.89
C ARG A 168 16.90 -4.27 21.34
N HIS A 169 15.56 -4.27 21.28
CA HIS A 169 14.69 -3.19 21.71
C HIS A 169 14.98 -1.81 21.08
N MET A 170 15.68 -1.75 19.95
CA MET A 170 15.97 -0.50 19.24
C MET A 170 14.69 0.15 18.70
N SER A 171 14.55 1.46 18.90
CA SER A 171 13.44 2.26 18.40
C SER A 171 13.47 2.41 16.88
N THR A 172 12.32 2.76 16.28
CA THR A 172 12.26 3.06 14.83
C THR A 172 13.12 4.26 14.44
N THR A 173 13.42 5.16 15.39
CA THR A 173 14.32 6.31 15.22
C THR A 173 15.80 5.90 15.22
N GLU A 174 16.22 5.02 16.13
CA GLU A 174 17.59 4.51 16.15
C GLU A 174 17.89 3.64 14.94
N LEU A 175 16.95 2.79 14.55
CA LEU A 175 17.03 2.00 13.32
C LEU A 175 17.07 2.90 12.08
N ALA A 176 16.30 3.99 12.06
CA ALA A 176 16.35 4.95 10.97
C ALA A 176 17.72 5.61 10.81
N ALA A 177 18.35 5.99 11.92
CA ALA A 177 19.70 6.54 11.91
C ALA A 177 20.73 5.49 11.44
N LEU A 178 20.63 4.25 11.93
CA LEU A 178 21.53 3.16 11.57
C LEU A 178 21.51 2.85 10.06
N TYR A 179 20.34 2.94 9.43
CA TYR A 179 20.13 2.61 8.02
C TYR A 179 20.07 3.83 7.10
N ASP A 180 20.33 5.05 7.61
CA ASP A 180 20.22 6.33 6.89
C ASP A 180 18.89 6.49 6.13
N VAL A 181 17.78 6.24 6.83
CA VAL A 181 16.41 6.38 6.30
C VAL A 181 15.51 7.13 7.27
N LYS A 182 14.30 7.48 6.84
CA LYS A 182 13.31 8.08 7.74
C LYS A 182 12.72 7.02 8.68
N PRO A 183 12.36 7.36 9.94
CA PRO A 183 11.68 6.44 10.87
C PRO A 183 10.39 5.84 10.30
N ALA A 184 9.67 6.60 9.47
CA ALA A 184 8.49 6.11 8.75
C ALA A 184 8.82 4.94 7.81
N THR A 185 9.98 4.98 7.15
CA THR A 185 10.43 3.89 6.26
C THR A 185 10.68 2.61 7.05
N VAL A 186 11.35 2.70 8.20
CA VAL A 186 11.53 1.55 9.12
C VAL A 186 10.18 1.01 9.61
N ALA A 187 9.29 1.90 10.04
CA ALA A 187 7.96 1.54 10.52
C ALA A 187 7.11 0.80 9.46
N GLU A 188 7.18 1.23 8.20
CA GLU A 188 6.55 0.53 7.08
C GLU A 188 7.11 -0.87 6.88
N ARG A 189 8.44 -1.05 6.92
CA ARG A 189 9.07 -2.38 6.75
C ARG A 189 8.68 -3.36 7.83
N LEU A 190 8.72 -2.93 9.08
CA LEU A 190 8.32 -3.76 10.21
C LEU A 190 6.85 -4.19 10.07
N LYS A 191 5.94 -3.28 9.67
CA LYS A 191 4.53 -3.61 9.45
C LYS A 191 4.31 -4.62 8.33
N GLU A 192 5.07 -4.54 7.23
CA GLU A 192 4.96 -5.46 6.11
C GLU A 192 5.34 -6.89 6.47
N GLU A 193 6.31 -7.08 7.37
CA GLU A 193 6.65 -8.39 7.95
C GLU A 193 5.72 -8.79 9.11
N GLY A 194 4.67 -8.01 9.38
CA GLY A 194 3.70 -8.29 10.43
C GLY A 194 4.16 -7.95 11.85
N VAL A 195 5.30 -7.26 12.02
CA VAL A 195 5.79 -6.80 13.33
C VAL A 195 4.86 -5.70 13.85
N ARG A 196 4.28 -5.92 15.03
CA ARG A 196 3.46 -4.91 15.70
C ARG A 196 4.37 -3.84 16.31
N LEU A 197 4.27 -2.62 15.80
CA LEU A 197 5.04 -1.50 16.36
C LEU A 197 4.63 -1.22 17.81
N ARG A 198 5.62 -1.18 18.69
CA ARG A 198 5.57 -0.58 20.03
C ARG A 198 5.06 0.86 19.87
N GLY A 199 3.88 1.13 20.43
CA GLY A 199 3.30 2.46 20.42
C GLY A 199 4.14 3.43 21.26
N ASN A 200 3.96 4.73 21.04
CA ASN A 200 4.57 5.78 21.87
C ASN A 200 3.97 5.91 23.28
N HIS A 201 3.21 4.90 23.71
CA HIS A 201 2.64 4.82 25.05
C HIS A 201 3.53 3.92 25.88
N LEU A 202 4.51 4.54 26.54
CA LEU A 202 5.01 3.94 27.76
C LEU A 202 3.83 3.98 28.74
N GLU A 203 3.46 2.83 29.31
CA GLU A 203 2.62 2.79 30.50
C GLU A 203 3.42 3.34 31.68
N LEU A 204 3.62 4.66 31.65
CA LEU A 204 4.17 5.43 32.76
C LEU A 204 3.09 5.54 33.82
N ASN A 205 3.30 4.85 34.92
CA ASN A 205 2.48 4.99 36.10
C ASN A 205 2.49 6.46 36.56
N MET A 206 1.30 7.05 36.60
CA MET A 206 1.09 8.43 36.99
C MET A 206 1.61 8.70 38.40
N PHE A 207 1.44 7.74 39.31
CA PHE A 207 1.87 7.86 40.71
C PHE A 207 3.39 7.98 40.81
N ASP A 208 4.12 7.12 40.08
CA ASP A 208 5.59 7.11 40.06
C ASP A 208 6.20 8.41 39.56
N VAL A 209 5.56 9.05 38.58
CA VAL A 209 5.96 10.34 38.03
C VAL A 209 5.71 11.46 39.06
N CYS A 210 4.54 11.49 39.70
CA CYS A 210 4.20 12.52 40.67
C CYS A 210 5.08 12.46 41.94
N VAL A 211 5.35 11.26 42.47
CA VAL A 211 6.16 11.09 43.68
C VAL A 211 7.58 11.61 43.46
N ARG A 212 8.22 11.23 42.35
CA ARG A 212 9.58 11.70 42.02
C ARG A 212 9.64 13.21 41.81
N TYR A 213 8.59 13.81 41.23
CA TYR A 213 8.50 15.26 41.08
C TYR A 213 8.34 15.97 42.43
N GLN A 214 7.53 15.43 43.35
CA GLN A 214 7.40 15.96 44.71
C GLN A 214 8.70 15.87 45.51
N GLN A 215 9.53 14.86 45.23
CA GLN A 215 10.89 14.73 45.79
C GLN A 215 11.90 15.74 45.21
N GLY A 216 11.47 16.61 44.29
CA GLY A 216 12.30 17.69 43.74
C GLY A 216 13.05 17.32 42.45
N LEU A 217 12.85 16.12 41.90
CA LEU A 217 13.46 15.74 40.62
C LEU A 217 12.83 16.54 39.48
N SER A 218 13.67 17.01 38.55
CA SER A 218 13.21 17.65 37.33
C SER A 218 12.54 16.63 36.39
N PRO A 219 11.61 17.04 35.51
CA PRO A 219 10.99 16.13 34.55
C PRO A 219 12.00 15.40 33.64
N MET A 220 13.20 15.96 33.46
CA MET A 220 14.28 15.34 32.69
C MET A 220 14.98 14.22 33.47
N GLN A 221 15.21 14.41 34.77
CA GLN A 221 15.74 13.36 35.66
C GLN A 221 14.75 12.21 35.82
N ILE A 222 13.45 12.53 36.01
CA ILE A 222 12.39 11.52 36.08
C ILE A 222 12.32 10.71 34.78
N ALA A 223 12.53 11.34 33.62
CA ALA A 223 12.53 10.66 32.34
C ALA A 223 13.69 9.68 32.21
N ALA A 224 14.90 10.09 32.64
CA ALA A 224 16.07 9.22 32.67
C ALA A 224 15.88 8.04 33.63
N ASP A 225 15.40 8.28 34.85
CA ASP A 225 15.19 7.26 35.87
C ASP A 225 14.14 6.22 35.48
N LEU A 226 13.08 6.66 34.77
CA LEU A 226 12.01 5.78 34.31
C LEU A 226 12.26 5.21 32.90
N GLY A 227 13.44 5.44 32.31
CA GLY A 227 13.81 4.93 30.99
C GLY A 227 12.84 5.38 29.87
N CYS A 228 12.36 6.62 29.95
CA CYS A 228 11.28 7.11 29.10
C CYS A 228 11.57 8.48 28.51
N SER A 229 10.72 8.93 27.57
CA SER A 229 10.90 10.25 26.98
C SER A 229 10.45 11.36 27.93
N TYR A 230 11.20 12.47 27.93
CA TYR A 230 10.82 13.72 28.62
C TYR A 230 9.37 14.13 28.32
N SER A 231 8.95 14.03 27.05
CA SER A 231 7.60 14.36 26.58
C SER A 231 6.52 13.44 27.16
N ALA A 232 6.87 12.22 27.55
CA ALA A 232 5.94 11.30 28.22
C ALA A 232 5.75 11.70 29.70
N VAL A 233 6.84 11.97 30.43
CA VAL A 233 6.79 12.51 31.80
C VAL A 233 6.02 13.83 31.85
N ARG A 234 6.34 14.76 30.94
CA ARG A 234 5.69 16.08 30.87
C ARG A 234 4.18 16.00 30.65
N ARG A 235 3.71 15.11 29.76
CA ARG A 235 2.27 14.89 29.56
C ARG A 235 1.54 14.38 30.80
N ARG A 236 2.21 13.59 31.65
CA ARG A 236 1.64 13.12 32.93
C ARG A 236 1.59 14.24 33.96
N LEU A 237 2.69 14.99 34.10
CA LEU A 237 2.73 16.16 34.98
C LEU A 237 1.73 17.25 34.55
N ASP A 238 1.55 17.50 33.25
CA ASP A 238 0.54 18.46 32.74
C ASP A 238 -0.91 18.00 33.03
N SER A 239 -1.15 16.69 33.16
CA SER A 239 -2.45 16.15 33.60
C SER A 239 -2.63 16.15 35.13
N TRP A 240 -1.60 16.51 35.89
CA TRP A 240 -1.63 16.60 37.35
C TRP A 240 -1.80 18.04 37.81
N GLN A 241 -2.82 18.30 38.60
CA GLN A 241 -3.11 19.66 39.12
C GLN A 241 -1.98 20.23 40.02
N GLY A 242 -1.09 19.38 40.55
CA GLY A 242 0.03 19.79 41.42
C GLY A 242 1.29 20.28 40.70
N TYR A 243 1.32 20.24 39.37
CA TYR A 243 2.51 20.58 38.60
C TYR A 243 2.70 22.11 38.48
N LYS A 244 3.67 22.66 39.21
CA LYS A 244 4.09 24.06 39.09
C LYS A 244 5.06 24.22 37.92
N LYS A 245 4.57 24.75 36.78
CA LYS A 245 5.43 25.12 35.65
C LYS A 245 6.42 26.18 36.12
N ARG A 246 7.73 25.87 36.07
CA ARG A 246 8.76 26.90 36.18
C ARG A 246 8.73 27.71 34.89
N SER A 247 8.57 29.02 35.03
CA SER A 247 8.65 30.04 33.97
C SER A 247 9.99 29.99 33.26
#